data_AF-A0A9Q1D4U6-F1
#
_entry.id   AF-A0A9Q1D4U6-F1
#
_cell.length_a   1.000
_cell.length_b   1.000
_cell.length_c   1.000
_cell.angle_alpha   90.00
_cell.angle_beta   90.00
_cell.angle_gamma   90.00
#
_symmetry.space_group_name_H-M   'P 1'
#
loop_
_entity.id
_entity.type
_entity.pdbx_description
1 polymer ?
#
loop_
_entity_poly.entity_id
_entity_poly.type
_entity_poly.pdbx_seq_one_letter_code
_entity_poly.pdbx_strand_id
1 'polypeptide(L)'
;MEFFNQMFAEYPHVTYGGVGVTACATAGAMVYKIATRKKPTHVCVNCWFCNKDTVVAYGNRNCWDCPYCEQYNGFQENGDYNKPIPAQYTENLNSGAPASPPNPDTSKTLQWVNCQMLVCKKCNDKQTLKIKQLASYVPREDEKYDEELEVFKRHVEQTHKLCRPCQTAVEYYIKYQNRQLRTRLFNPLRRSQGTGEKLYPSPTPAWVVFLRVLAFLACAFLLALAFYGSGEPLGPNSLPQTESGGVSVPKPTPPVNDSAEGWGAWPEALALLPEEVLENAGLLWSSGQTHQVAVVSVGLVTCITSILLAGRVRLRRIDAVALVLWVLVMGLHLAGHYLKDIPSWLDTVQLGTTCLCCLAGFTAAVVS
;
A
#
# COMPACT_ATOMS: atom_id res chain seq x y z
N MET A 1 23.84 -22.02 1.92
CA MET A 1 25.18 -21.82 1.31
C MET A 1 25.41 -22.83 0.20
N GLU A 2 25.12 -24.12 0.40
CA GLU A 2 25.38 -25.19 -0.59
C GLU A 2 24.54 -25.11 -1.86
N PHE A 3 23.25 -24.74 -1.74
CA PHE A 3 22.36 -24.56 -2.90
C PHE A 3 22.86 -23.47 -3.88
N PHE A 4 23.45 -22.39 -3.35
CA PHE A 4 24.00 -21.31 -4.18
C PHE A 4 25.29 -21.75 -4.87
N ASN A 5 26.14 -22.51 -4.18
CA ASN A 5 27.38 -23.04 -4.79
C ASN A 5 27.10 -24.04 -5.92
N GLN A 6 26.05 -24.86 -5.81
CA GLN A 6 25.62 -25.73 -6.91
C GLN A 6 25.11 -24.92 -8.12
N MET A 7 24.32 -23.87 -7.87
CA MET A 7 23.84 -22.99 -8.93
C MET A 7 24.97 -22.26 -9.68
N PHE A 8 26.03 -21.84 -8.98
CA PHE A 8 27.20 -21.19 -9.58
C PHE A 8 28.10 -22.14 -10.37
N ALA A 9 28.12 -23.43 -10.02
CA ALA A 9 28.88 -24.44 -10.75
C ALA A 9 28.21 -24.85 -12.07
N GLU A 10 26.88 -24.73 -12.15
CA GLU A 10 26.08 -25.24 -13.27
C GLU A 10 25.88 -24.21 -14.40
N TYR A 11 26.17 -22.92 -14.15
CA TYR A 11 26.03 -21.84 -15.14
C TYR A 11 27.24 -20.88 -15.17
N PRO A 12 28.36 -21.28 -15.80
CA PRO A 12 29.57 -20.45 -15.87
C PRO A 12 29.41 -19.20 -16.76
N HIS A 13 28.33 -19.07 -17.53
CA HIS A 13 28.12 -17.95 -18.47
C HIS A 13 27.44 -16.72 -17.84
N VAL A 14 26.81 -16.87 -16.66
CA VAL A 14 26.12 -15.78 -15.95
C VAL A 14 27.11 -14.88 -15.20
N THR A 15 28.35 -15.35 -15.00
CA THR A 15 29.43 -14.61 -14.33
C THR A 15 30.31 -13.80 -15.28
N TYR A 16 30.21 -13.99 -16.60
CA TYR A 16 31.07 -13.32 -17.59
C TYR A 16 30.60 -11.94 -18.03
N GLY A 17 29.37 -11.53 -17.70
CA GLY A 17 28.91 -10.16 -17.88
C GLY A 17 29.08 -9.38 -16.57
N GLY A 18 29.97 -8.39 -16.52
CA GLY A 18 30.27 -7.59 -15.32
C GLY A 18 29.06 -6.92 -14.63
N VAL A 19 27.88 -6.95 -15.26
CA VAL A 19 26.59 -6.47 -14.75
C VAL A 19 25.94 -7.44 -13.74
N GLY A 20 26.11 -8.76 -13.90
CA GLY A 20 25.50 -9.76 -13.02
C GLY A 20 26.13 -9.81 -11.63
N VAL A 21 27.46 -9.75 -11.57
CA VAL A 21 28.22 -9.75 -10.31
C VAL A 21 27.97 -8.48 -9.50
N THR A 22 27.88 -7.32 -10.16
CA THR A 22 27.58 -6.05 -9.50
C THR A 22 26.14 -5.98 -9.01
N ALA A 23 25.15 -6.51 -9.74
CA ALA A 23 23.76 -6.57 -9.30
C ALA A 23 23.56 -7.51 -8.08
N CYS A 24 24.17 -8.69 -8.09
CA CYS A 24 24.09 -9.62 -6.96
C CYS A 24 24.83 -9.11 -5.72
N ALA A 25 26.01 -8.50 -5.90
CA ALA A 25 26.78 -7.93 -4.80
C ALA A 25 26.08 -6.71 -4.17
N THR A 26 25.46 -5.85 -4.98
CA THR A 26 24.71 -4.69 -4.49
C THR A 26 23.42 -5.10 -3.78
N ALA A 27 22.68 -6.07 -4.32
CA ALA A 27 21.50 -6.63 -3.64
C ALA A 27 21.87 -7.31 -2.31
N GLY A 28 22.94 -8.12 -2.29
CA GLY A 28 23.46 -8.74 -1.07
C GLY A 28 23.91 -7.73 -0.03
N ALA A 29 24.64 -6.68 -0.44
CA ALA A 29 25.06 -5.60 0.44
C ALA A 29 23.87 -4.78 0.97
N MET A 30 22.82 -4.58 0.17
CA MET A 30 21.61 -3.88 0.58
C MET A 30 20.79 -4.70 1.58
N VAL A 31 20.62 -6.00 1.34
CA VAL A 31 19.97 -6.93 2.29
C VAL A 31 20.77 -7.01 3.58
N TYR A 32 22.10 -7.14 3.51
CA TYR A 32 22.98 -7.11 4.68
C TYR A 32 22.81 -5.80 5.46
N LYS A 33 22.87 -4.64 4.78
CA LYS A 33 22.70 -3.32 5.40
C LYS A 33 21.31 -3.14 6.02
N ILE A 34 20.27 -3.73 5.45
CA ILE A 34 18.89 -3.73 5.99
C ILE A 34 18.79 -4.66 7.21
N ALA A 35 19.34 -5.89 7.11
CA ALA A 35 19.35 -6.87 8.18
C ALA A 35 20.20 -6.42 9.38
N THR A 36 21.29 -5.69 9.15
CA THR A 36 22.15 -5.11 10.17
C THR A 36 21.76 -3.69 10.56
N ARG A 37 20.61 -3.17 10.12
CA ARG A 37 20.09 -1.88 10.64
C ARG A 37 19.95 -2.03 12.14
N LYS A 38 20.64 -1.17 12.90
CA LYS A 38 20.38 -1.02 14.32
C LYS A 38 18.90 -0.72 14.51
N LYS A 39 18.24 -1.44 15.42
CA LYS A 39 16.86 -1.16 15.79
C LYS A 39 16.75 0.32 16.21
N PRO A 40 15.67 1.02 15.84
CA PRO A 40 15.49 2.40 16.26
C PRO A 40 15.57 2.48 17.79
N THR A 41 16.23 3.50 18.32
CA THR A 41 16.32 3.69 19.77
C THR A 41 14.98 4.15 20.35
N HIS A 42 14.23 4.91 19.56
CA HIS A 42 12.94 5.51 19.92
C HIS A 42 11.88 5.24 18.86
N VAL A 43 10.62 5.27 19.27
CA VAL A 43 9.46 5.07 18.40
C VAL A 43 8.32 5.97 18.83
N CYS A 44 7.61 6.52 17.86
CA CYS A 44 6.36 7.25 18.10
C CYS A 44 5.25 6.24 18.37
N VAL A 45 4.54 6.43 19.48
CA VAL A 45 3.42 5.59 19.93
C VAL A 45 2.23 6.48 20.24
N ASN A 46 1.02 5.96 20.04
CA ASN A 46 -0.22 6.65 20.34
C ASN A 46 -0.83 6.10 21.63
N CYS A 47 -1.31 6.97 22.51
CA CYS A 47 -2.00 6.55 23.73
C CYS A 47 -3.43 6.11 23.42
N TRP A 48 -3.78 4.87 23.78
CA TRP A 48 -5.13 4.31 23.61
C TRP A 48 -6.23 5.15 24.28
N PHE A 49 -5.93 5.77 25.42
CA PHE A 49 -6.93 6.47 26.24
C PHE A 49 -7.18 7.91 25.83
N CYS A 50 -6.11 8.69 25.62
CA CYS A 50 -6.23 10.11 25.31
C CYS A 50 -5.93 10.46 23.84
N ASN A 51 -5.59 9.45 23.02
CA ASN A 51 -5.28 9.59 21.60
C ASN A 51 -4.22 10.67 21.30
N LYS A 52 -3.23 10.80 22.18
CA LYS A 52 -2.07 11.68 21.97
C LYS A 52 -0.85 10.85 21.63
N ASP A 53 -0.09 11.31 20.65
CA ASP A 53 1.17 10.71 20.29
C ASP A 53 2.27 11.12 21.26
N THR A 54 3.17 10.19 21.57
CA THR A 54 4.38 10.45 22.34
C THR A 54 5.53 9.58 21.82
N VAL A 55 6.73 9.82 22.33
CA VAL A 55 7.93 9.10 21.91
C VAL A 55 8.46 8.31 23.10
N VAL A 56 8.64 7.01 22.90
CA VAL A 56 9.19 6.09 23.91
C VAL A 56 10.37 5.33 23.35
N ALA A 57 11.20 4.77 24.24
CA ALA A 57 12.23 3.83 23.83
C ALA A 57 11.60 2.64 23.07
N TYR A 58 12.25 2.14 22.03
CA TYR A 58 11.68 1.10 21.17
C TYR A 58 11.32 -0.20 21.92
N GLY A 59 12.09 -0.53 22.97
CA GLY A 59 11.79 -1.64 23.87
C GLY A 59 10.47 -1.46 24.64
N ASN A 60 10.09 -0.21 24.91
CA ASN A 60 8.95 0.16 25.73
C ASN A 60 7.70 0.47 24.91
N ARG A 61 7.68 0.19 23.60
CA ARG A 61 6.55 0.51 22.71
C ARG A 61 5.20 -0.08 23.13
N ASN A 62 5.23 -1.13 23.96
CA ASN A 62 4.06 -1.80 24.53
C ASN A 62 4.14 -1.90 26.07
N CYS A 63 4.87 -1.02 26.73
CA CYS A 63 4.90 -0.95 28.20
C CYS A 63 5.34 0.45 28.66
N TRP A 64 4.41 1.39 28.63
CA TRP A 64 4.70 2.79 28.95
C TRP A 64 3.49 3.48 29.58
N ASP A 65 3.73 4.42 30.48
CA ASP A 65 2.68 5.27 31.05
C ASP A 65 2.59 6.57 30.24
N CYS A 66 1.37 6.97 29.90
CA CYS A 66 1.16 8.16 29.07
C CYS A 66 1.51 9.44 29.83
N PRO A 67 2.36 10.34 29.29
CA PRO A 67 2.73 11.58 29.97
C PRO A 67 1.59 12.61 30.04
N TYR A 68 0.46 12.37 29.36
CA TYR A 68 -0.66 13.31 29.30
C TYR A 68 -1.86 12.91 30.16
N CYS A 69 -2.10 11.61 30.35
CA CYS A 69 -3.25 11.10 31.10
C CYS A 69 -2.86 10.06 32.15
N GLU A 70 -1.56 9.77 32.29
CA GLU A 70 -1.00 8.87 33.29
C GLU A 70 -1.53 7.43 33.22
N GLN A 71 -2.21 7.08 32.11
CA GLN A 71 -2.72 5.72 31.88
C GLN A 71 -1.64 4.83 31.26
N TYR A 72 -1.53 3.62 31.78
CA TYR A 72 -0.61 2.60 31.28
C TYR A 72 -1.05 2.06 29.91
N ASN A 73 -0.13 2.04 28.95
CA ASN A 73 -0.29 1.51 27.61
C ASN A 73 0.61 0.27 27.46
N GLY A 74 0.00 -0.90 27.57
CA GLY A 74 0.67 -2.18 27.38
C GLY A 74 -0.31 -3.33 27.40
N PHE A 75 -0.50 -3.96 26.23
CA PHE A 75 -1.55 -4.95 26.01
C PHE A 75 -0.99 -6.27 25.48
N GLN A 76 -1.66 -7.38 25.81
CA GLN A 76 -1.46 -8.69 25.22
C GLN A 76 -2.25 -8.80 23.91
N GLU A 77 -2.02 -9.85 23.12
CA GLU A 77 -2.70 -10.05 21.83
C GLU A 77 -4.22 -10.22 21.99
N ASN A 78 -4.69 -10.68 23.15
CA ASN A 78 -6.11 -10.80 23.49
C ASN A 78 -6.74 -9.46 23.94
N GLY A 79 -5.96 -8.39 24.06
CA GLY A 79 -6.42 -7.07 24.50
C GLY A 79 -6.34 -6.81 26.01
N ASP A 80 -5.96 -7.80 26.83
CA ASP A 80 -5.74 -7.60 28.26
C ASP A 80 -4.45 -6.82 28.54
N TYR A 81 -4.32 -6.26 29.74
CA TYR A 81 -3.04 -5.67 30.14
C TYR A 81 -1.94 -6.73 30.21
N ASN A 82 -0.74 -6.35 29.78
CA ASN A 82 0.45 -7.21 29.88
C ASN A 82 1.13 -7.18 31.26
N LYS A 83 0.53 -6.47 32.22
CA LYS A 83 0.89 -6.49 33.63
C LYS A 83 -0.38 -6.39 34.47
N PRO A 84 -0.41 -6.95 35.69
CA PRO A 84 -1.51 -6.72 36.62
C PRO A 84 -1.56 -5.22 36.99
N ILE A 85 -2.78 -4.66 37.06
CA ILE A 85 -3.01 -3.30 37.53
C ILE A 85 -3.80 -3.38 38.85
N PRO A 86 -3.12 -3.34 40.02
CA PRO A 86 -3.78 -3.50 41.32
C PRO A 86 -4.93 -2.53 41.58
N ALA A 87 -4.83 -1.30 41.06
CA ALA A 87 -5.89 -0.28 41.15
C ALA A 87 -7.22 -0.72 40.53
N GLN A 88 -7.23 -1.67 39.59
CA GLN A 88 -8.47 -2.21 39.04
C GLN A 88 -9.23 -3.12 40.01
N TYR A 89 -8.55 -3.71 41.00
CA TYR A 89 -9.14 -4.68 41.92
C TYR A 89 -9.34 -4.12 43.33
N THR A 90 -8.64 -3.03 43.67
CA THR A 90 -8.73 -2.44 45.01
C THR A 90 -8.96 -0.95 44.91
N GLU A 91 -10.15 -0.52 45.32
CA GLU A 91 -10.63 0.87 45.20
C GLU A 91 -9.70 1.88 45.89
N ASN A 92 -9.10 1.50 47.03
CA ASN A 92 -8.19 2.37 47.78
C ASN A 92 -6.86 2.66 47.04
N LEU A 93 -6.56 1.92 45.96
CA LEU A 93 -5.39 2.12 45.10
C LEU A 93 -5.71 2.99 43.87
N ASN A 94 -6.99 3.36 43.67
CA ASN A 94 -7.35 4.37 42.68
C ASN A 94 -6.84 5.72 43.17
N SER A 95 -5.69 6.13 42.66
CA SER A 95 -5.19 7.49 42.84
C SER A 95 -6.20 8.41 42.18
N GLY A 96 -6.91 9.24 42.97
CA GLY A 96 -7.81 10.24 42.43
C GLY A 96 -7.03 11.14 41.49
N ALA A 97 -7.28 11.03 40.19
CA ALA A 97 -6.54 11.80 39.20
C ALA A 97 -6.64 13.31 39.55
N PRO A 98 -5.51 14.04 39.64
CA PRO A 98 -5.58 15.50 39.63
C PRO A 98 -6.18 15.88 38.28
N ALA A 99 -7.41 16.38 38.29
CA ALA A 99 -8.03 16.93 37.10
C ALA A 99 -7.04 17.89 36.44
N SER A 100 -6.81 17.74 35.12
CA SER A 100 -6.06 18.73 34.36
C SER A 100 -6.58 20.14 34.70
N PRO A 101 -5.71 21.16 34.80
CA PRO A 101 -6.15 22.51 35.08
C PRO A 101 -7.25 22.90 34.08
N PRO A 102 -8.39 23.43 34.56
CA PRO A 102 -9.53 23.68 33.70
C PRO A 102 -9.12 24.68 32.61
N ASN A 103 -9.26 24.28 31.35
CA ASN A 103 -9.22 25.23 30.25
C ASN A 103 -10.30 26.30 30.50
N PRO A 104 -9.96 27.60 30.51
CA PRO A 104 -10.91 28.66 30.88
C PRO A 104 -12.17 28.70 29.98
N ASP A 105 -12.10 28.16 28.76
CA ASP A 105 -13.21 28.11 27.81
C ASP A 105 -14.12 26.88 27.92
N THR A 106 -13.89 25.98 28.88
CA THR A 106 -14.74 24.77 29.05
C THR A 106 -15.60 24.83 30.33
N SER A 107 -15.92 26.03 30.83
CA SER A 107 -16.56 26.18 32.15
C SER A 107 -18.05 25.78 32.24
N LYS A 108 -18.67 25.19 31.20
CA LYS A 108 -20.12 24.89 31.24
C LYS A 108 -20.58 23.54 30.72
N THR A 109 -19.71 22.59 30.34
CA THR A 109 -20.27 21.32 29.80
C THR A 109 -19.51 20.03 30.08
N LEU A 110 -18.49 20.06 30.91
CA LEU A 110 -17.99 18.89 31.62
C LEU A 110 -18.10 19.16 33.11
N GLN A 111 -19.33 19.41 33.54
CA GLN A 111 -19.68 19.36 34.95
C GLN A 111 -19.43 17.91 35.39
N TRP A 112 -18.30 17.72 36.07
CA TRP A 112 -18.03 16.59 36.95
C TRP A 112 -19.34 16.16 37.59
N VAL A 113 -19.69 14.88 37.38
CA VAL A 113 -20.95 14.21 37.72
C VAL A 113 -21.73 14.98 38.78
N ASN A 114 -22.66 15.83 38.35
CA ASN A 114 -23.60 16.44 39.28
C ASN A 114 -24.41 15.29 39.86
N CYS A 115 -24.09 14.89 41.09
CA CYS A 115 -24.69 13.80 41.85
C CYS A 115 -26.16 14.06 42.22
N GLN A 116 -26.92 14.77 41.38
CA GLN A 116 -28.37 14.68 41.43
C GLN A 116 -28.75 13.29 40.94
N MET A 117 -29.12 12.42 41.89
CA MET A 117 -29.61 11.09 41.58
C MET A 117 -30.78 11.21 40.59
N LEU A 118 -30.55 10.80 39.33
CA LEU A 118 -31.55 10.81 38.26
C LEU A 118 -32.77 9.95 38.60
N VAL A 119 -32.59 9.00 39.52
CA VAL A 119 -33.59 8.07 40.00
C VAL A 119 -33.78 8.20 41.51
N CYS A 120 -34.95 7.86 42.02
CA CYS A 120 -35.22 7.89 43.46
C CYS A 120 -34.32 6.90 44.21
N LYS A 121 -34.11 7.15 45.52
CA LYS A 121 -33.24 6.32 46.38
C LYS A 121 -33.53 4.82 46.27
N LYS A 122 -34.81 4.43 46.36
CA LYS A 122 -35.23 3.01 46.22
C LYS A 122 -34.84 2.40 44.87
N CYS A 123 -34.93 3.16 43.78
CA CYS A 123 -34.52 2.69 42.46
C CYS A 123 -33.00 2.62 42.34
N ASN A 124 -32.27 3.55 42.95
CA ASN A 124 -30.81 3.53 42.99
C ASN A 124 -30.27 2.31 43.77
N ASP A 125 -30.89 1.99 44.90
CA ASP A 125 -30.54 0.81 45.70
C ASP A 125 -30.76 -0.48 44.89
N LYS A 126 -31.87 -0.55 44.13
CA LYS A 126 -32.12 -1.65 43.17
C LYS A 126 -31.08 -1.72 42.06
N GLN A 127 -30.64 -0.59 41.49
CA GLN A 127 -29.57 -0.59 40.49
C GLN A 127 -28.24 -1.11 41.08
N THR A 128 -27.94 -0.75 42.32
CA THR A 128 -26.76 -1.27 43.04
C THR A 128 -26.86 -2.79 43.23
N LEU A 129 -28.03 -3.30 43.63
CA LEU A 129 -28.25 -4.73 43.80
C LEU A 129 -28.15 -5.49 42.47
N LYS A 130 -28.69 -4.92 41.39
CA LYS A 130 -28.56 -5.46 40.04
C LYS A 130 -27.10 -5.61 39.61
N ILE A 131 -26.26 -4.60 39.82
CA ILE A 131 -24.83 -4.67 39.51
C ILE A 131 -24.15 -5.78 40.33
N LYS A 132 -24.43 -5.84 41.64
CA LYS A 132 -23.86 -6.88 42.51
C LYS A 132 -24.23 -8.28 42.05
N GLN A 133 -25.49 -8.51 41.70
CA GLN A 133 -25.97 -9.81 41.22
C GLN A 133 -25.37 -10.21 39.88
N LEU A 134 -25.23 -9.26 38.94
CA LEU A 134 -24.58 -9.50 37.65
C LEU A 134 -23.09 -9.80 37.82
N ALA A 135 -22.40 -9.08 38.70
CA ALA A 135 -20.98 -9.31 38.98
C ALA A 135 -20.72 -10.63 39.71
N SER A 136 -21.67 -11.13 40.50
CA SER A 136 -21.57 -12.42 41.20
C SER A 136 -22.08 -13.61 40.38
N TYR A 137 -22.38 -13.42 39.09
CA TYR A 137 -22.87 -14.51 38.25
C TYR A 137 -21.79 -15.55 38.01
N VAL A 138 -22.14 -16.83 38.21
CA VAL A 138 -21.29 -17.98 37.91
C VAL A 138 -22.13 -18.93 37.05
N PRO A 139 -21.66 -19.30 35.85
CA PRO A 139 -22.36 -20.26 34.98
C PRO A 139 -22.43 -21.63 35.63
N ARG A 140 -23.48 -22.41 35.31
CA ARG A 140 -23.58 -23.82 35.72
C ARG A 140 -22.90 -24.73 34.72
N GLU A 141 -23.02 -24.42 33.44
CA GLU A 141 -22.41 -25.14 32.32
C GLU A 141 -21.68 -24.13 31.43
N ASP A 142 -20.35 -24.23 31.34
CA ASP A 142 -19.54 -23.29 30.55
C ASP A 142 -19.92 -23.28 29.07
N GLU A 143 -20.36 -24.42 28.52
CA GLU A 143 -20.81 -24.53 27.12
C GLU A 143 -22.09 -23.75 26.81
N LYS A 144 -22.91 -23.45 27.83
CA LYS A 144 -24.14 -22.66 27.70
C LYS A 144 -24.03 -21.27 28.31
N TYR A 145 -22.80 -20.81 28.58
CA TYR A 145 -22.54 -19.55 29.27
C TYR A 145 -23.38 -18.39 28.75
N ASP A 146 -23.37 -18.17 27.43
CA ASP A 146 -24.07 -17.05 26.80
C ASP A 146 -25.60 -17.12 26.99
N GLU A 147 -26.20 -18.30 26.79
CA GLU A 147 -27.63 -18.49 26.97
C GLU A 147 -28.06 -18.32 28.42
N GLU A 148 -27.33 -18.94 29.35
CA GLU A 148 -27.61 -18.83 30.78
C GLU A 148 -27.45 -17.39 31.28
N LEU A 149 -26.40 -16.70 30.80
CA LEU A 149 -26.14 -15.31 31.15
C LEU A 149 -27.25 -14.39 30.65
N GLU A 150 -27.75 -14.58 29.43
CA GLU A 150 -28.86 -13.78 28.90
C GLU A 150 -30.19 -14.02 29.63
N VAL A 151 -30.46 -15.28 30.02
CA VAL A 151 -31.61 -15.60 30.89
C VAL A 151 -31.47 -14.93 32.25
N PHE A 152 -30.28 -15.00 32.87
CA PHE A 152 -30.00 -14.39 34.15
C PHE A 152 -30.12 -12.86 34.10
N LYS A 153 -29.52 -12.22 33.09
CA LYS A 153 -29.65 -10.76 32.85
C LYS A 153 -31.11 -10.34 32.75
N ARG A 154 -31.93 -11.06 31.96
CA ARG A 154 -33.38 -10.78 31.84
C ARG A 154 -34.10 -10.90 33.17
N HIS A 155 -33.80 -11.93 33.96
CA HIS A 155 -34.38 -12.10 35.29
C HIS A 155 -33.99 -10.95 36.24
N VAL A 156 -32.71 -10.59 36.32
CA VAL A 156 -32.22 -9.52 37.19
C VAL A 156 -32.82 -8.17 36.77
N GLU A 157 -32.90 -7.88 35.47
CA GLU A 157 -33.56 -6.68 34.94
C GLU A 157 -35.04 -6.62 35.33
N GLN A 158 -35.74 -7.75 35.22
CA GLN A 158 -37.16 -7.84 35.52
C GLN A 158 -37.44 -7.67 37.02
N THR A 159 -36.57 -8.20 37.89
CA THR A 159 -36.69 -8.14 39.35
C THR A 159 -36.36 -6.74 39.88
N HIS A 160 -35.31 -6.11 39.35
CA HIS A 160 -34.81 -4.81 39.82
C HIS A 160 -35.24 -3.61 38.95
N LYS A 161 -36.46 -3.67 38.42
CA LYS A 161 -37.03 -2.58 37.62
C LYS A 161 -37.09 -1.25 38.37
N LEU A 162 -36.86 -0.20 37.60
CA LEU A 162 -37.17 1.18 37.98
C LEU A 162 -38.68 1.37 38.15
N CYS A 163 -39.08 2.29 39.02
CA CYS A 163 -40.46 2.75 39.04
C CYS A 163 -40.75 3.60 37.78
N ARG A 164 -42.02 3.70 37.39
CA ARG A 164 -42.43 4.41 36.17
C ARG A 164 -41.86 5.83 36.05
N PRO A 165 -41.91 6.70 37.08
CA PRO A 165 -41.32 8.03 37.00
C PRO A 165 -39.82 8.02 36.71
N CYS A 166 -39.06 7.13 37.37
CA CYS A 166 -37.61 7.01 37.18
C CYS A 166 -37.27 6.45 35.79
N GLN A 167 -38.07 5.50 35.30
CA GLN A 167 -37.91 4.97 33.94
C GLN A 167 -38.08 6.08 32.90
N THR A 168 -39.14 6.87 32.99
CA THR A 168 -39.37 8.01 32.08
C THR A 168 -38.24 9.04 32.17
N ALA A 169 -37.74 9.33 33.38
CA ALA A 169 -36.63 10.26 33.58
C ALA A 169 -35.33 9.77 32.91
N VAL A 170 -35.00 8.49 33.06
CA VAL A 170 -33.84 7.87 32.43
C VAL A 170 -33.95 7.89 30.91
N GLU A 171 -35.09 7.48 30.36
CA GLU A 171 -35.34 7.48 28.91
C GLU A 171 -35.25 8.90 28.32
N TYR A 172 -35.82 9.89 29.00
CA TYR A 172 -35.70 11.30 28.62
C TYR A 172 -34.23 11.76 28.62
N TYR A 173 -33.49 11.46 29.68
CA TYR A 173 -32.10 11.91 29.83
C TYR A 173 -31.17 11.25 28.80
N ILE A 174 -31.34 9.95 28.54
CA ILE A 174 -30.61 9.24 27.46
C ILE A 174 -30.94 9.86 26.10
N LYS A 175 -32.21 10.13 25.81
CA LYS A 175 -32.62 10.77 24.55
C LYS A 175 -32.03 12.18 24.41
N TYR A 176 -32.01 12.94 25.49
CA TYR A 176 -31.39 14.26 25.56
C TYR A 176 -29.88 14.18 25.30
N GLN A 177 -29.15 13.30 26.00
CA GLN A 177 -27.72 13.10 25.80
C GLN A 177 -27.40 12.64 24.38
N ASN A 178 -28.15 11.69 23.83
CA ASN A 178 -27.98 11.23 22.44
C ASN A 178 -28.16 12.36 21.42
N ARG A 179 -29.12 13.28 21.66
CA ARG A 179 -29.27 14.47 20.82
C ARG A 179 -28.05 15.37 20.91
N GLN A 180 -27.55 15.64 22.12
CA GLN A 180 -26.35 16.47 22.33
C GLN A 180 -25.10 15.85 21.70
N LEU A 181 -24.90 14.53 21.88
CA LEU A 181 -23.82 13.77 21.27
C LEU A 181 -23.89 13.83 19.76
N ARG A 182 -25.06 13.59 19.15
CA ARG A 182 -25.23 13.72 17.69
C ARG A 182 -24.82 15.11 17.23
N THR A 183 -25.32 16.17 17.85
CA THR A 183 -24.92 17.54 17.49
C THR A 183 -23.41 17.73 17.59
N ARG A 184 -22.75 17.19 18.62
CA ARG A 184 -21.29 17.25 18.81
C ARG A 184 -20.47 16.28 17.97
N LEU A 185 -21.02 15.20 17.44
CA LEU A 185 -20.32 14.28 16.53
C LEU A 185 -20.47 14.76 15.09
N PHE A 186 -21.62 15.32 14.73
CA PHE A 186 -21.88 15.85 13.39
C PHE A 186 -21.27 17.25 13.16
N ASN A 187 -21.10 18.09 14.19
CA ASN A 187 -20.43 19.39 14.03
C ASN A 187 -18.93 19.28 13.66
N PRO A 188 -18.12 18.42 14.31
CA PRO A 188 -16.73 18.19 13.96
C PRO A 188 -16.56 17.42 12.65
N LEU A 189 -17.52 16.59 12.21
CA LEU A 189 -17.46 16.02 10.86
C LEU A 189 -17.65 17.10 9.79
N ARG A 190 -18.51 18.09 10.04
CA ARG A 190 -18.68 19.26 9.18
C ARG A 190 -17.51 20.25 9.26
N ARG A 191 -16.86 20.36 10.44
CA ARG A 191 -15.63 21.15 10.62
C ARG A 191 -14.39 20.43 10.09
N SER A 192 -14.28 19.11 10.19
CA SER A 192 -13.19 18.32 9.62
C SER A 192 -13.23 18.29 8.09
N GLN A 193 -14.43 18.39 7.49
CA GLN A 193 -14.56 18.71 6.06
C GLN A 193 -14.20 20.18 5.70
N GLY A 194 -14.13 21.09 6.67
CA GLY A 194 -13.81 22.52 6.46
C GLY A 194 -12.45 22.98 7.03
N THR A 195 -11.81 22.16 7.85
CA THR A 195 -10.45 22.28 8.39
C THR A 195 -9.73 20.96 8.13
N GLY A 196 -9.82 20.48 6.89
CA GLY A 196 -8.63 19.92 6.31
C GLY A 196 -7.64 21.07 6.24
N GLU A 197 -6.72 21.14 7.20
CA GLU A 197 -5.41 21.66 6.88
C GLU A 197 -5.07 21.04 5.53
N LYS A 198 -4.86 21.89 4.51
CA LYS A 198 -4.39 21.46 3.21
C LYS A 198 -3.03 20.82 3.45
N LEU A 199 -3.02 19.55 3.83
CA LEU A 199 -1.86 18.70 3.74
C LEU A 199 -1.69 18.50 2.24
N TYR A 200 -1.02 19.47 1.61
CA TYR A 200 -0.49 19.31 0.28
C TYR A 200 0.10 17.90 0.22
N PRO A 201 -0.35 17.03 -0.71
CA PRO A 201 0.31 15.76 -0.90
C PRO A 201 1.78 16.07 -1.07
N SER A 202 2.62 15.66 -0.12
CA SER A 202 4.06 15.82 -0.25
C SER A 202 4.40 15.15 -1.57
N PRO A 203 4.95 15.90 -2.55
CA PRO A 203 5.17 15.37 -3.88
C PRO A 203 5.96 14.06 -3.76
N THR A 204 5.65 13.10 -4.62
CA THR A 204 6.53 11.94 -4.75
C THR A 204 7.94 12.45 -5.01
N PRO A 205 8.97 11.91 -4.34
CA PRO A 205 10.33 12.39 -4.56
C PRO A 205 10.65 12.24 -6.05
N ALA A 206 11.18 13.29 -6.68
CA ALA A 206 11.39 13.33 -8.13
C ALA A 206 12.18 12.12 -8.66
N TRP A 207 13.11 11.60 -7.86
CA TRP A 207 13.91 10.43 -8.19
C TRP A 207 13.11 9.11 -8.16
N VAL A 208 12.01 9.00 -7.40
CA VAL A 208 11.07 7.86 -7.46
C VAL A 208 10.29 7.89 -8.76
N VAL A 209 9.81 9.07 -9.16
CA VAL A 209 9.12 9.29 -10.44
C VAL A 209 10.05 8.93 -11.61
N PHE A 210 11.29 9.41 -11.55
CA PHE A 210 12.31 9.09 -12.54
C PHE A 210 12.55 7.59 -12.69
N LEU A 211 12.68 6.85 -11.58
CA LEU A 211 12.85 5.39 -11.63
C LEU A 211 11.63 4.67 -12.23
N ARG A 212 10.41 5.14 -11.95
CA ARG A 212 9.19 4.60 -12.56
C ARG A 212 9.12 4.86 -14.06
N VAL A 213 9.55 6.05 -14.50
CA VAL A 213 9.67 6.39 -15.93
C VAL A 213 10.72 5.51 -16.61
N LEU A 214 11.89 5.30 -15.99
CA LEU A 214 12.92 4.41 -16.55
C LEU A 214 12.43 2.97 -16.69
N ALA A 215 11.73 2.43 -15.69
CA ALA A 215 11.14 1.10 -15.78
C ALA A 215 10.12 1.04 -16.94
N PHE A 216 9.24 2.05 -17.07
CA PHE A 216 8.32 2.14 -18.20
C PHE A 216 9.04 2.17 -19.56
N LEU A 217 10.09 2.98 -19.71
CA LEU A 217 10.87 3.08 -20.94
C LEU A 217 11.56 1.75 -21.31
N ALA A 218 12.09 1.01 -20.32
CA ALA A 218 12.64 -0.33 -20.56
C ALA A 218 11.56 -1.29 -21.09
N CYS A 219 10.33 -1.22 -20.56
CA CYS A 219 9.22 -2.04 -21.03
C CYS A 219 8.74 -1.64 -22.43
N ALA A 220 8.67 -0.34 -22.72
CA ALA A 220 8.31 0.18 -24.04
C ALA A 220 9.36 -0.21 -25.10
N PHE A 221 10.64 -0.21 -24.73
CA PHE A 221 11.72 -0.66 -25.59
C PHE A 221 11.62 -2.17 -25.91
N LEU A 222 11.26 -3.02 -24.94
CA LEU A 222 10.99 -4.43 -25.18
C LEU A 222 9.82 -4.65 -26.15
N LEU A 223 8.74 -3.86 -26.03
CA LEU A 223 7.65 -3.89 -27.01
C LEU A 223 8.11 -3.46 -28.39
N ALA A 224 8.91 -2.40 -28.49
CA ALA A 224 9.46 -1.95 -29.76
C ALA A 224 10.33 -3.05 -30.41
N LEU A 225 11.19 -3.73 -29.65
CA LEU A 225 11.95 -4.86 -30.15
C LEU A 225 11.05 -6.01 -30.62
N ALA A 226 9.94 -6.29 -29.92
CA ALA A 226 9.00 -7.34 -30.29
C ALA A 226 8.21 -7.02 -31.57
N PHE A 227 7.82 -5.75 -31.78
CA PHE A 227 7.07 -5.32 -32.97
C PHE A 227 7.95 -5.10 -34.20
N TYR A 228 9.15 -4.54 -34.01
CA TYR A 228 10.04 -4.14 -35.11
C TYR A 228 11.19 -5.13 -35.38
N GLY A 229 11.51 -6.03 -34.45
CA GLY A 229 12.51 -7.08 -34.65
C GLY A 229 12.11 -8.19 -35.63
N SER A 230 10.86 -8.17 -36.11
CA SER A 230 10.30 -9.11 -37.09
C SER A 230 10.46 -8.66 -38.55
N GLY A 231 10.91 -7.43 -38.81
CA GLY A 231 11.08 -6.90 -40.17
C GLY A 231 12.54 -6.92 -40.60
N GLU A 232 12.85 -7.58 -41.72
CA GLU A 232 14.15 -7.42 -42.38
C GLU A 232 14.43 -5.93 -42.65
N PRO A 233 15.68 -5.45 -42.47
CA PRO A 233 16.02 -4.08 -42.76
C PRO A 233 15.94 -3.82 -44.27
N LEU A 234 15.15 -2.81 -44.66
CA LEU A 234 15.12 -2.26 -46.01
C LEU A 234 16.53 -1.76 -46.38
N GLY A 235 17.26 -2.57 -47.14
CA GLY A 235 18.51 -2.17 -47.76
C GLY A 235 18.24 -1.26 -48.98
N PRO A 236 18.84 -0.07 -49.05
CA PRO A 236 18.79 0.76 -50.25
C PRO A 236 19.89 0.25 -51.18
N ASN A 237 19.52 -0.51 -52.22
CA ASN A 237 20.17 -0.55 -53.54
C ASN A 237 19.69 -1.78 -54.32
N SER A 238 18.68 -1.59 -55.16
CA SER A 238 18.53 -2.39 -56.38
C SER A 238 18.03 -1.46 -57.49
N LEU A 239 18.99 -0.89 -58.23
CA LEU A 239 18.74 -0.27 -59.53
C LEU A 239 18.17 -1.35 -60.49
N PRO A 240 17.29 -0.99 -61.44
CA PRO A 240 16.49 -1.97 -62.18
C PRO A 240 17.29 -2.60 -63.32
N GLN A 241 17.33 -3.93 -63.39
CA GLN A 241 17.74 -4.65 -64.58
C GLN A 241 16.60 -4.68 -65.60
N THR A 242 16.96 -4.32 -66.82
CA THR A 242 16.12 -4.22 -68.02
C THR A 242 16.21 -5.54 -68.81
N GLU A 243 15.09 -6.18 -69.11
CA GLU A 243 14.85 -7.06 -70.28
C GLU A 243 13.32 -7.22 -70.43
N SER A 244 12.68 -6.51 -71.36
CA SER A 244 12.45 -6.83 -72.79
C SER A 244 11.13 -7.60 -73.04
N GLY A 245 10.19 -6.94 -73.72
CA GLY A 245 9.24 -7.59 -74.63
C GLY A 245 7.74 -7.39 -74.36
N GLY A 246 7.09 -6.47 -75.10
CA GLY A 246 5.80 -6.80 -75.73
C GLY A 246 4.54 -5.94 -75.44
N VAL A 247 4.38 -4.87 -76.21
CA VAL A 247 3.13 -4.33 -76.84
C VAL A 247 2.01 -3.70 -75.96
N SER A 248 1.57 -2.54 -76.47
CA SER A 248 0.69 -1.46 -76.00
C SER A 248 -0.83 -1.69 -76.03
N VAL A 249 -1.60 -0.93 -75.22
CA VAL A 249 -2.76 -0.04 -75.57
C VAL A 249 -3.32 0.63 -74.27
N PRO A 250 -3.90 1.87 -74.29
CA PRO A 250 -4.03 2.74 -73.10
C PRO A 250 -5.45 2.91 -72.51
N LYS A 251 -5.50 3.56 -71.32
CA LYS A 251 -6.60 4.38 -70.72
C LYS A 251 -7.55 3.67 -69.71
N PRO A 252 -8.27 4.34 -68.77
CA PRO A 252 -8.14 5.65 -68.08
C PRO A 252 -8.05 5.56 -66.52
N THR A 253 -7.57 6.62 -65.85
CA THR A 253 -7.82 6.94 -64.42
C THR A 253 -9.21 7.57 -64.21
N PRO A 254 -9.89 7.32 -63.06
CA PRO A 254 -10.04 8.37 -62.02
C PRO A 254 -10.21 7.80 -60.58
N PRO A 255 -10.54 8.62 -59.56
CA PRO A 255 -9.78 9.73 -59.00
C PRO A 255 -9.23 9.39 -57.60
N VAL A 256 -8.25 10.20 -57.20
CA VAL A 256 -7.63 10.27 -55.89
C VAL A 256 -8.67 10.66 -54.83
N ASN A 257 -8.69 9.93 -53.71
CA ASN A 257 -9.22 10.43 -52.44
C ASN A 257 -8.03 10.63 -51.49
N ASP A 258 -7.72 11.89 -51.25
CA ASP A 258 -6.78 12.35 -50.23
C ASP A 258 -7.31 12.01 -48.84
N SER A 259 -6.57 11.17 -48.11
CA SER A 259 -6.71 10.98 -46.65
C SER A 259 -5.52 10.21 -46.10
N ALA A 260 -4.31 10.77 -46.19
CA ALA A 260 -3.14 10.26 -45.46
C ALA A 260 -2.10 11.35 -45.20
N GLU A 261 -2.54 12.53 -44.77
CA GLU A 261 -1.64 13.50 -44.12
C GLU A 261 -1.56 13.13 -42.63
N GLY A 262 -0.47 12.48 -42.22
CA GLY A 262 -0.25 12.16 -40.81
C GLY A 262 1.02 11.39 -40.47
N TRP A 263 1.72 10.81 -41.46
CA TRP A 263 2.96 10.05 -41.22
C TRP A 263 4.20 10.56 -41.97
N GLY A 264 4.13 11.72 -42.63
CA GLY A 264 5.26 12.30 -43.37
C GLY A 264 6.29 13.06 -42.52
N ALA A 265 6.01 13.38 -41.25
CA ALA A 265 6.84 14.27 -40.43
C ALA A 265 7.92 13.56 -39.59
N TRP A 266 7.86 12.24 -39.46
CA TRP A 266 8.84 11.47 -38.67
C TRP A 266 10.23 11.39 -39.34
N PRO A 267 10.35 11.21 -40.67
CA PRO A 267 11.66 11.21 -41.34
C PRO A 267 12.38 12.56 -41.24
N GLU A 268 11.66 13.69 -41.31
CA GLU A 268 12.24 15.03 -41.15
C GLU A 268 12.63 15.35 -39.70
N ALA A 269 11.88 14.85 -38.72
CA ALA A 269 12.22 15.01 -37.30
C ALA A 269 13.46 14.18 -36.90
N LEU A 270 13.65 13.00 -37.49
CA LEU A 270 14.84 12.18 -37.30
C LEU A 270 16.09 12.80 -37.94
N ALA A 271 15.94 13.55 -39.03
CA ALA A 271 17.03 14.28 -39.69
C ALA A 271 17.56 15.49 -38.88
N LEU A 272 16.86 15.89 -37.81
CA LEU A 272 17.27 16.96 -36.90
C LEU A 272 18.06 16.43 -35.68
N LEU A 273 18.20 15.11 -35.52
CA LEU A 273 18.96 14.52 -34.43
C LEU A 273 20.46 14.48 -34.78
N PRO A 274 21.36 14.77 -33.83
CA PRO A 274 22.79 14.61 -34.04
C PRO A 274 23.12 13.17 -34.45
N GLU A 275 23.99 12.99 -35.44
CA GLU A 275 24.44 11.66 -35.92
C GLU A 275 24.96 10.78 -34.77
N GLU A 276 25.59 11.39 -33.76
CA GLU A 276 26.05 10.71 -32.54
C GLU A 276 24.90 10.07 -31.73
N VAL A 277 23.71 10.69 -31.72
CA VAL A 277 22.52 10.13 -31.03
C VAL A 277 21.93 8.98 -31.83
N LEU A 278 21.94 9.07 -33.16
CA LEU A 278 21.43 8.03 -34.05
C LEU A 278 22.32 6.78 -34.02
N GLU A 279 23.65 6.97 -34.02
CA GLU A 279 24.63 5.89 -33.90
C GLU A 279 24.52 5.19 -32.54
N ASN A 280 24.46 5.96 -31.45
CA ASN A 280 24.26 5.40 -30.10
C ASN A 280 22.90 4.68 -29.97
N ALA A 281 21.84 5.18 -30.60
CA ALA A 281 20.54 4.52 -30.63
C ALA A 281 20.58 3.20 -31.40
N GLY A 282 21.30 3.15 -32.54
CA GLY A 282 21.52 1.92 -33.31
C GLY A 282 22.32 0.86 -32.53
N LEU A 283 23.35 1.28 -31.79
CA LEU A 283 24.12 0.41 -30.89
C LEU A 283 23.25 -0.13 -29.74
N LEU A 284 22.41 0.72 -29.13
CA LEU A 284 21.47 0.31 -28.08
C LEU A 284 20.38 -0.64 -28.62
N TRP A 285 19.88 -0.40 -29.83
CA TRP A 285 18.89 -1.25 -30.49
C TRP A 285 19.44 -2.64 -30.80
N SER A 286 20.60 -2.71 -31.44
CA SER A 286 21.28 -3.98 -31.76
C SER A 286 21.68 -4.74 -30.49
N SER A 287 22.25 -4.05 -29.50
CA SER A 287 22.56 -4.66 -28.19
C SER A 287 21.30 -5.15 -27.46
N GLY A 288 20.19 -4.41 -27.56
CA GLY A 288 18.92 -4.79 -26.96
C GLY A 288 18.30 -6.02 -27.60
N GLN A 289 18.41 -6.13 -28.93
CA GLN A 289 17.95 -7.29 -29.70
C GLN A 289 18.73 -8.56 -29.32
N THR A 290 20.04 -8.46 -29.12
CA THR A 290 20.89 -9.60 -28.70
C THR A 290 20.70 -9.97 -27.23
N HIS A 291 20.39 -9.01 -26.36
CA HIS A 291 20.38 -9.20 -24.90
C HIS A 291 19.05 -8.79 -24.24
N GLN A 292 17.92 -9.31 -24.74
CA GLN A 292 16.59 -9.02 -24.20
C GLN A 292 16.46 -9.35 -22.69
N VAL A 293 17.04 -10.46 -22.23
CA VAL A 293 17.04 -10.85 -20.80
C VAL A 293 17.74 -9.79 -19.93
N ALA A 294 18.80 -9.15 -20.43
CA ALA A 294 19.51 -8.10 -19.70
C ALA A 294 18.64 -6.83 -19.57
N VAL A 295 17.93 -6.45 -20.63
CA VAL A 295 16.98 -5.33 -20.62
C VAL A 295 15.86 -5.57 -19.60
N VAL A 296 15.28 -6.78 -19.59
CA VAL A 296 14.26 -7.16 -18.61
C VAL A 296 14.81 -7.12 -17.18
N SER A 297 16.07 -7.55 -16.98
CA SER A 297 16.71 -7.53 -15.66
C SER A 297 16.86 -6.11 -15.12
N VAL A 298 17.30 -5.19 -15.97
CA VAL A 298 17.42 -3.77 -15.62
C VAL A 298 16.06 -3.16 -15.29
N GLY A 299 15.02 -3.48 -16.06
CA GLY A 299 13.64 -3.04 -15.79
C GLY A 299 13.08 -3.54 -14.46
N LEU A 300 13.30 -4.82 -14.14
CA LEU A 300 12.89 -5.41 -12.87
C LEU A 300 13.63 -4.78 -11.67
N VAL A 301 14.95 -4.61 -11.77
CA VAL A 301 15.76 -4.00 -10.70
C VAL A 301 15.37 -2.54 -10.48
N THR A 302 15.13 -1.77 -11.53
CA THR A 302 14.67 -0.37 -11.42
C THR A 302 13.29 -0.28 -10.79
N CYS A 303 12.37 -1.21 -11.11
CA CYS A 303 11.07 -1.32 -10.48
C CYS A 303 11.18 -1.61 -8.97
N ILE A 304 11.94 -2.64 -8.57
CA ILE A 304 12.19 -2.98 -7.15
C ILE A 304 12.83 -1.80 -6.41
N THR A 305 13.83 -1.17 -7.04
CA THR A 305 14.53 -0.02 -6.46
C THR A 305 13.55 1.10 -6.19
N SER A 306 12.64 1.42 -7.11
CA SER A 306 11.59 2.44 -6.92
C SER A 306 10.65 2.14 -5.74
N ILE A 307 10.29 0.87 -5.54
CA ILE A 307 9.40 0.39 -4.48
C ILE A 307 10.03 0.53 -3.09
N LEU A 308 11.26 0.04 -2.94
CA LEU A 308 12.00 0.08 -1.67
C LEU A 308 12.17 1.51 -1.15
N LEU A 309 12.33 2.40 -2.11
CA LEU A 309 12.65 3.79 -1.94
C LEU A 309 11.42 4.68 -1.71
N ALA A 310 10.27 4.35 -2.31
CA ALA A 310 8.99 4.98 -2.01
C ALA A 310 8.58 4.76 -0.53
N GLY A 311 9.00 3.63 0.06
CA GLY A 311 8.76 3.29 1.45
C GLY A 311 7.35 2.73 1.75
N ARG A 312 7.16 2.18 2.95
CA ARG A 312 5.94 1.43 3.34
C ARG A 312 4.64 2.23 3.26
N VAL A 313 4.70 3.55 3.36
CA VAL A 313 3.51 4.42 3.43
C VAL A 313 3.07 4.90 2.04
N ARG A 314 3.92 4.79 1.01
CA ARG A 314 3.62 5.25 -0.36
C ARG A 314 3.53 4.12 -1.39
N LEU A 315 3.58 2.87 -0.94
CA LEU A 315 3.47 1.70 -1.81
C LEU A 315 2.01 1.54 -2.28
N ARG A 316 1.79 1.70 -3.59
CA ARG A 316 0.45 1.58 -4.18
C ARG A 316 0.23 0.17 -4.70
N ARG A 317 -1.03 -0.26 -4.81
CA ARG A 317 -1.38 -1.56 -5.41
C ARG A 317 -0.82 -1.72 -6.82
N ILE A 318 -0.73 -0.63 -7.58
CA ILE A 318 -0.16 -0.63 -8.93
C ILE A 318 1.33 -0.97 -8.95
N ASP A 319 2.10 -0.58 -7.93
CA ASP A 319 3.52 -0.91 -7.84
C ASP A 319 3.74 -2.42 -7.62
N ALA A 320 2.87 -3.05 -6.83
CA ALA A 320 2.89 -4.50 -6.63
C ALA A 320 2.51 -5.26 -7.91
N VAL A 321 1.49 -4.78 -8.63
CA VAL A 321 1.08 -5.36 -9.92
C VAL A 321 2.21 -5.24 -10.95
N ALA A 322 2.86 -4.07 -11.04
CA ALA A 322 4.00 -3.85 -11.93
C ALA A 322 5.17 -4.79 -11.62
N LEU A 323 5.50 -4.99 -10.33
CA LEU A 323 6.56 -5.91 -9.91
C LEU A 323 6.25 -7.36 -10.33
N VAL A 324 5.02 -7.83 -10.11
CA VAL A 324 4.60 -9.18 -10.51
C VAL A 324 4.69 -9.34 -12.02
N LEU A 325 4.26 -8.35 -12.80
CA LEU A 325 4.35 -8.37 -14.25
C LEU A 325 5.81 -8.40 -14.73
N TRP A 326 6.72 -7.65 -14.13
CA TRP A 326 8.15 -7.72 -14.45
C TRP A 326 8.76 -9.10 -14.17
N VAL A 327 8.39 -9.74 -13.07
CA VAL A 327 8.82 -11.11 -12.76
C VAL A 327 8.27 -12.12 -13.76
N LEU A 328 7.01 -11.96 -14.19
CA LEU A 328 6.42 -12.81 -15.23
C LEU A 328 7.10 -12.63 -16.59
N VAL A 329 7.36 -11.39 -17.01
CA VAL A 329 8.12 -11.09 -18.25
C VAL A 329 9.51 -11.73 -18.17
N MET A 330 10.21 -11.61 -17.04
CA MET A 330 11.51 -12.27 -16.82
C MET A 330 11.41 -13.80 -16.96
N GLY A 331 10.40 -14.41 -16.32
CA GLY A 331 10.18 -15.85 -16.40
C GLY A 331 9.94 -16.34 -17.84
N LEU A 332 9.17 -15.58 -18.63
CA LEU A 332 8.87 -15.92 -20.02
C LEU A 332 10.10 -15.81 -20.92
N HIS A 333 10.91 -14.75 -20.79
CA HIS A 333 12.16 -14.63 -21.55
C HIS A 333 13.20 -15.69 -21.18
N LEU A 334 13.29 -16.08 -19.90
CA LEU A 334 14.15 -17.19 -19.48
C LEU A 334 13.61 -18.53 -20.02
N ALA A 335 12.30 -18.76 -19.97
CA ALA A 335 11.69 -19.96 -20.52
C ALA A 335 11.99 -20.10 -22.03
N GLY A 336 11.88 -19.01 -22.81
CA GLY A 336 12.23 -19.01 -24.23
C GLY A 336 13.69 -19.32 -24.52
N HIS A 337 14.61 -18.97 -23.61
CA HIS A 337 16.05 -19.26 -23.76
C HIS A 337 16.42 -20.71 -23.34
N TYR A 338 15.67 -21.31 -22.41
CA TYR A 338 15.98 -22.64 -21.86
C TYR A 338 15.15 -23.77 -22.49
N LEU A 339 13.99 -23.49 -23.10
CA LEU A 339 13.19 -24.47 -23.82
C LEU A 339 13.81 -24.75 -25.19
N LYS A 340 14.13 -26.02 -25.45
CA LYS A 340 14.66 -26.49 -26.75
C LYS A 340 13.63 -26.41 -27.87
N ASP A 341 12.35 -26.61 -27.53
CA ASP A 341 11.21 -26.49 -28.44
C ASP A 341 10.35 -25.31 -27.98
N ILE A 342 10.44 -24.18 -28.69
CA ILE A 342 9.68 -22.97 -28.36
C ILE A 342 8.21 -23.19 -28.75
N PRO A 343 7.27 -23.19 -27.78
CA PRO A 343 5.86 -23.31 -28.10
C PRO A 343 5.37 -22.06 -28.82
N SER A 344 4.58 -22.20 -29.88
CA SER A 344 4.02 -21.06 -30.63
C SER A 344 3.14 -20.11 -29.80
N TRP A 345 2.61 -20.58 -28.66
CA TRP A 345 1.85 -19.75 -27.72
C TRP A 345 2.73 -18.89 -26.81
N LEU A 346 4.01 -19.26 -26.64
CA LEU A 346 4.92 -18.58 -25.71
C LEU A 346 5.17 -17.13 -26.15
N ASP A 347 5.37 -16.89 -27.44
CA ASP A 347 5.57 -15.54 -28.00
C ASP A 347 4.33 -14.66 -27.83
N THR A 348 3.14 -15.25 -27.99
CA THR A 348 1.86 -14.55 -27.79
C THR A 348 1.68 -14.15 -26.33
N VAL A 349 2.01 -15.05 -25.40
CA VAL A 349 1.94 -14.78 -23.96
C VAL A 349 3.02 -13.78 -23.52
N GLN A 350 4.24 -13.86 -24.08
CA GLN A 350 5.32 -12.92 -23.84
C GLN A 350 4.94 -11.51 -24.29
N LEU A 351 4.40 -11.36 -25.50
CA LEU A 351 3.92 -10.07 -26.00
C LEU A 351 2.77 -9.53 -25.14
N GLY A 352 1.76 -10.35 -24.83
CA GLY A 352 0.62 -9.94 -24.00
C GLY A 352 1.03 -9.51 -22.58
N THR A 353 1.94 -10.26 -21.95
CA THR A 353 2.45 -9.94 -20.61
C THR A 353 3.31 -8.67 -20.62
N THR A 354 4.12 -8.47 -21.66
CA THR A 354 4.93 -7.25 -21.83
C THR A 354 4.05 -6.01 -22.08
N CYS A 355 2.95 -6.15 -22.84
CA CYS A 355 1.97 -5.08 -23.03
C CYS A 355 1.31 -4.68 -21.69
N LEU A 356 0.88 -5.66 -20.89
CA LEU A 356 0.31 -5.41 -19.57
C LEU A 356 1.33 -4.75 -18.62
N CYS A 357 2.58 -5.21 -18.65
CA CYS A 357 3.69 -4.62 -17.88
C CYS A 357 3.92 -3.15 -18.26
N CYS A 358 3.85 -2.83 -19.55
CA CYS A 358 4.01 -1.47 -20.06
C CYS A 358 2.86 -0.55 -19.59
N LEU A 359 1.61 -1.02 -19.67
CA LEU A 359 0.43 -0.28 -19.18
C LEU A 359 0.49 -0.04 -17.66
N ALA A 360 0.89 -1.05 -16.89
CA ALA A 360 1.09 -0.91 -15.44
C ALA A 360 2.23 0.06 -15.11
N GLY A 361 3.33 0.04 -15.87
CA GLY A 361 4.44 0.97 -15.74
C GLY A 361 4.05 2.42 -16.05
N PHE A 362 3.31 2.64 -17.13
CA PHE A 362 2.80 3.96 -17.51
C PHE A 362 1.89 4.55 -16.44
N THR A 363 0.93 3.76 -15.98
CA THR A 363 0.00 4.20 -14.91
C THR A 363 0.73 4.47 -13.59
N ALA A 364 1.74 3.67 -13.23
CA ALA A 364 2.57 3.94 -12.08
C ALA A 364 3.35 5.26 -12.22
N ALA A 365 3.88 5.56 -13.41
CA ALA A 365 4.62 6.80 -13.67
C ALA A 365 3.72 8.05 -13.67
N VAL A 366 2.56 8.01 -14.32
CA VAL A 366 1.65 9.15 -14.48
C VAL A 366 0.92 9.52 -13.18
N VAL A 367 0.54 8.52 -12.37
CA VAL A 367 -0.23 8.77 -11.14
C VAL A 367 0.69 9.25 -10.00
N SER A 368 2.01 9.33 -10.20
CA SER A 368 3.02 9.59 -9.15
C SER A 368 2.95 10.97 -8.53
#